data_AF-B8GDZ7-F1
#
_entry.id   AF-B8GDZ7-F1
#
_cell.length_a   1.000
_cell.length_b   1.000
_cell.length_c   1.000
_cell.angle_alpha   90.00
_cell.angle_beta   90.00
_cell.angle_gamma   90.00
#
_symmetry.space_group_name_H-M   'P 1'
#
loop_
_entity.id
_entity.type
_entity.pdbx_description
1 polymer ?
#
loop_
_entity_poly.entity_id
_entity_poly.type
_entity_poly.pdbx_seq_one_letter_code
_entity_poly.pdbx_strand_id
1 'polypeptide(L)'
;MLKRIRELFRGKEESGEETVNLDEVSGLFDTWTTEIAAEREERTTDDQQVIREAVTALAGQVQALVPAEPTDEVHPKLAQVTRVSLPAFQKAMEAALAHPLGTDPALFYTEAADLLKCAIRAQQGQGRYLRAVLPDEMDGIKASIAEIGRAINRMTAVFADVNPRCDLIDQARGTSRRLIAAEKNVDTLKTLAAEERSRGAELRRQLAAAEEERTTLERSTPYQEYRALADRLVQEEGDRDAALAQERAIATTAGHLFKRAGKTSGLVQARRDLFSAAEERLEDLCLEDPVILSAATEAISMVRDGGLSLKNREEKALFSEARETEQIFAETKAKVRETGAVVAATERVIDGSAAGTRYQDLQKQVRYLEKQALTAEQSATDDEERTAAAEAEAKAAREALTTQLATIRGHPVLLNR
;
A
#
# COMPACT_ATOMS: atom_id res chain seq x y z
N MET A 1 -25.52 56.94 -6.20
CA MET A 1 -24.59 55.99 -5.56
C MET A 1 -24.24 54.81 -6.48
N LEU A 2 -25.20 54.19 -7.17
CA LEU A 2 -24.98 53.12 -8.18
C LEU A 2 -24.00 53.46 -9.34
N LYS A 3 -23.79 54.76 -9.67
CA LYS A 3 -22.75 55.16 -10.65
C LYS A 3 -21.32 55.01 -10.11
N ARG A 4 -21.10 55.21 -8.80
CA ARG A 4 -19.77 55.05 -8.18
C ARG A 4 -19.34 53.59 -8.04
N ILE A 5 -20.29 52.68 -7.82
CA ILE A 5 -20.01 51.24 -7.78
C ILE A 5 -19.75 50.71 -9.20
N ARG A 6 -20.50 51.20 -10.20
CA ARG A 6 -20.20 50.91 -11.61
C ARG A 6 -18.85 51.48 -12.05
N GLU A 7 -18.34 52.54 -11.42
CA GLU A 7 -16.99 53.08 -11.63
C GLU A 7 -15.90 52.31 -10.86
N LEU A 8 -16.22 51.60 -9.78
CA LEU A 8 -15.31 50.69 -9.07
C LEU A 8 -15.09 49.36 -9.82
N PHE A 9 -16.08 48.94 -10.62
CA PHE A 9 -16.00 47.76 -11.50
C PHE A 9 -15.79 48.09 -12.99
N ARG A 10 -15.78 49.37 -13.37
CA ARG A 10 -15.37 49.80 -14.71
C ARG A 10 -13.88 50.07 -14.65
N GLY A 11 -13.12 49.08 -15.12
CA GLY A 11 -11.67 49.03 -15.11
C GLY A 11 -11.00 50.39 -15.15
N LYS A 12 -10.20 50.65 -14.12
CA LYS A 12 -8.88 51.20 -14.40
C LYS A 12 -8.24 50.23 -15.38
N GLU A 13 -8.00 50.69 -16.61
CA GLU A 13 -6.99 50.13 -17.49
C GLU A 13 -5.63 50.19 -16.77
N GLU A 14 -5.41 49.24 -15.88
CA GLU A 14 -4.10 48.70 -15.59
C GLU A 14 -4.21 47.26 -16.02
N SER A 15 -3.85 47.01 -17.28
CA SER A 15 -3.59 45.70 -17.84
C SER A 15 -2.36 45.07 -17.16
N GLY A 16 -2.44 44.92 -15.84
CA GLY A 16 -1.45 44.26 -15.00
C GLY A 16 -2.08 43.00 -14.47
N GLU A 17 -1.45 41.87 -14.72
CA GLU A 17 -1.82 40.59 -14.12
C GLU A 17 -1.82 40.74 -12.58
N GLU A 18 -2.99 40.58 -11.93
CA GLU A 18 -3.05 40.62 -10.46
C GLU A 18 -2.27 39.42 -9.94
N THR A 19 -1.18 39.68 -9.21
CA THR A 19 -0.31 38.63 -8.67
C THR A 19 -0.70 38.35 -7.22
N VAL A 20 -0.98 37.10 -6.91
CA VAL A 20 -1.40 36.64 -5.58
C VAL A 20 -0.44 35.56 -5.10
N ASN A 21 0.04 35.67 -3.86
CA ASN A 21 0.86 34.63 -3.24
C ASN A 21 -0.03 33.53 -2.67
N LEU A 22 0.39 32.26 -2.77
CA LEU A 22 -0.39 31.12 -2.27
C LEU A 22 -0.75 31.25 -0.78
N ASP A 23 0.15 31.82 0.03
CA ASP A 23 -0.09 32.03 1.46
C ASP A 23 -1.20 33.05 1.76
N GLU A 24 -1.44 33.98 0.84
CA GLU A 24 -2.46 35.03 0.98
C GLU A 24 -3.85 34.57 0.51
N VAL A 25 -3.89 33.51 -0.31
CA VAL A 25 -5.13 32.98 -0.92
C VAL A 25 -6.21 32.67 0.11
N SER A 26 -5.84 32.12 1.28
CA SER A 26 -6.82 31.82 2.33
C SER A 26 -7.50 33.09 2.86
N GLY A 27 -6.74 34.15 3.12
CA GLY A 27 -7.29 35.42 3.61
C GLY A 27 -8.15 36.13 2.56
N LEU A 28 -7.80 35.98 1.29
CA LEU A 28 -8.61 36.49 0.18
C LEU A 28 -9.97 35.78 0.10
N PHE A 29 -10.03 34.46 0.26
CA PHE A 29 -11.29 33.74 0.28
C PHE A 29 -12.22 34.18 1.42
N ASP A 30 -11.67 34.47 2.59
CA ASP A 30 -12.44 34.96 3.74
C ASP A 30 -13.01 36.37 3.46
N THR A 31 -12.20 37.22 2.84
CA THR A 31 -12.60 38.55 2.40
C THR A 31 -13.74 38.47 1.39
N TRP A 32 -13.58 37.69 0.32
CA TRP A 32 -14.59 37.56 -0.73
C TRP A 32 -15.88 36.91 -0.22
N THR A 33 -15.79 35.94 0.70
CA THR A 33 -16.97 35.35 1.34
C THR A 33 -17.77 36.42 2.09
N THR A 34 -17.07 37.31 2.81
CA THR A 34 -17.67 38.41 3.57
C THR A 34 -18.30 39.45 2.63
N GLU A 35 -17.61 39.82 1.55
CA GLU A 35 -18.13 40.74 0.53
C GLU A 35 -19.41 40.21 -0.13
N ILE A 36 -19.42 38.92 -0.51
CA ILE A 36 -20.58 38.26 -1.11
C ILE A 36 -21.76 38.18 -0.12
N ALA A 37 -21.48 37.96 1.17
CA ALA A 37 -22.50 37.99 2.21
C ALA A 37 -23.11 39.39 2.37
N ALA A 38 -22.27 40.44 2.42
CA ALA A 38 -22.72 41.82 2.50
C ALA A 38 -23.52 42.25 1.26
N GLU A 39 -23.08 41.87 0.06
CA GLU A 39 -23.79 42.15 -1.20
C GLU A 39 -25.19 41.52 -1.20
N ARG A 40 -25.30 40.28 -0.70
CA ARG A 40 -26.57 39.56 -0.58
C ARG A 40 -27.52 40.28 0.39
N GLU A 41 -27.02 40.69 1.54
CA GLU A 41 -27.79 41.46 2.53
C GLU A 41 -28.29 42.77 1.92
N GLU A 42 -27.41 43.55 1.31
CA GLU A 42 -27.75 44.82 0.65
C GLU A 42 -28.84 44.63 -0.41
N ARG A 43 -28.70 43.62 -1.28
CA ARG A 43 -29.63 43.36 -2.40
C ARG A 43 -30.96 42.77 -1.97
N THR A 44 -31.09 42.24 -0.76
CA THR A 44 -32.32 41.60 -0.27
C THR A 44 -33.04 42.40 0.81
N THR A 45 -32.38 43.37 1.44
CA THR A 45 -32.95 44.18 2.54
C THR A 45 -34.30 44.79 2.18
N ASP A 46 -34.42 45.44 1.03
CA ASP A 46 -35.67 46.07 0.59
C ASP A 46 -36.79 45.04 0.39
N ASP A 47 -36.48 43.89 -0.21
CA ASP A 47 -37.44 42.81 -0.41
C ASP A 47 -37.86 42.14 0.92
N GLN A 48 -36.95 42.01 1.87
CA GLN A 48 -37.28 41.55 3.23
C GLN A 48 -38.25 42.51 3.91
N GLN A 49 -38.05 43.81 3.74
CA GLN A 49 -38.96 44.83 4.28
C GLN A 49 -40.34 44.75 3.61
N VAL A 50 -40.40 44.63 2.28
CA VAL A 50 -41.66 44.44 1.53
C VAL A 50 -42.41 43.20 2.02
N ILE A 51 -41.72 42.08 2.24
CA ILE A 51 -42.32 40.86 2.76
C ILE A 51 -42.87 41.08 4.17
N ARG A 52 -42.10 41.71 5.06
CA ARG A 52 -42.54 42.01 6.44
C ARG A 52 -43.81 42.87 6.44
N GLU A 53 -43.83 43.93 5.65
CA GLU A 53 -44.99 44.82 5.52
C GLU A 53 -46.21 44.08 4.95
N ALA A 54 -46.03 43.28 3.91
CA ALA A 54 -47.11 42.48 3.33
C ALA A 54 -47.62 41.39 4.28
N VAL A 55 -46.75 40.80 5.10
CA VAL A 55 -47.13 39.84 6.16
C VAL A 55 -47.93 40.54 7.26
N THR A 56 -47.53 41.73 7.70
CA THR A 56 -48.30 42.54 8.67
C THR A 56 -49.65 42.94 8.10
N ALA A 57 -49.71 43.37 6.83
CA ALA A 57 -50.96 43.71 6.15
C ALA A 57 -51.88 42.49 6.03
N LEU A 58 -51.33 41.33 5.65
CA LEU A 58 -52.06 40.06 5.59
C LEU A 58 -52.62 39.66 6.95
N ALA A 59 -51.85 39.79 8.02
CA ALA A 59 -52.31 39.53 9.38
C ALA A 59 -53.48 40.45 9.77
N GLY A 60 -53.37 41.75 9.50
CA GLY A 60 -54.43 42.72 9.73
C GLY A 60 -55.70 42.42 8.94
N GLN A 61 -55.57 42.05 7.67
CA GLN A 61 -56.70 41.65 6.81
C GLN A 61 -57.39 40.39 7.34
N VAL A 62 -56.63 39.38 7.77
CA VAL A 62 -57.19 38.12 8.32
C VAL A 62 -57.93 38.37 9.63
N GLN A 63 -57.42 39.24 10.50
CA GLN A 63 -58.08 39.64 11.75
C GLN A 63 -59.33 40.49 11.51
N ALA A 64 -59.33 41.34 10.48
CA ALA A 64 -60.46 42.19 10.11
C ALA A 64 -61.62 41.43 9.43
N LEU A 65 -61.43 40.15 9.09
CA LEU A 65 -62.50 39.30 8.60
C LEU A 65 -63.55 39.07 9.70
N VAL A 66 -64.63 39.84 9.65
CA VAL A 66 -65.77 39.70 10.57
C VAL A 66 -66.67 38.56 10.09
N PRO A 67 -67.17 37.69 10.99
CA PRO A 67 -68.25 36.77 10.65
C PRO A 67 -69.46 37.60 10.19
N ALA A 68 -69.93 37.39 8.95
CA ALA A 68 -71.15 38.06 8.51
C ALA A 68 -72.29 37.69 9.47
N GLU A 69 -72.81 38.69 10.20
CA GLU A 69 -74.10 38.54 10.86
C GLU A 69 -75.15 38.32 9.76
N PRO A 70 -76.05 37.34 9.91
CA PRO A 70 -77.05 37.06 8.90
C PRO A 70 -78.00 38.26 8.83
N THR A 71 -77.76 39.13 7.86
CA THR A 71 -78.77 40.08 7.40
C THR A 71 -79.83 39.29 6.64
N ASP A 72 -81.11 39.66 6.80
CA ASP A 72 -82.28 38.94 6.28
C ASP A 72 -82.31 38.76 4.74
N GLU A 73 -81.32 39.30 4.02
CA GLU A 73 -81.19 39.25 2.55
C GLU A 73 -80.14 38.25 2.03
N VAL A 74 -79.42 37.50 2.89
CA VAL A 74 -78.36 36.58 2.44
C VAL A 74 -78.89 35.17 2.18
N HIS A 75 -78.63 34.63 0.98
CA HIS A 75 -79.04 33.27 0.58
C HIS A 75 -78.49 32.19 1.56
N PRO A 76 -79.28 31.20 2.03
CA PRO A 76 -78.89 30.25 3.09
C PRO A 76 -77.58 29.49 2.86
N LYS A 77 -77.27 29.17 1.59
CA LYS A 77 -75.99 28.52 1.21
C LYS A 77 -74.76 29.42 1.44
N LEU A 78 -74.89 30.74 1.26
CA LEU A 78 -73.79 31.69 1.48
C LEU A 78 -73.53 31.87 2.98
N ALA A 79 -74.59 31.93 3.80
CA ALA A 79 -74.47 31.95 5.25
C ALA A 79 -73.78 30.69 5.82
N GLN A 80 -74.09 29.51 5.27
CA GLN A 80 -73.44 28.26 5.66
C GLN A 80 -71.95 28.22 5.27
N VAL A 81 -71.59 28.75 4.11
CA VAL A 81 -70.20 28.87 3.65
C VAL A 81 -69.38 29.76 4.60
N THR A 82 -69.92 30.89 5.02
CA THR A 82 -69.26 31.80 5.98
C THR A 82 -69.09 31.14 7.35
N ARG A 83 -70.11 30.45 7.87
CA ARG A 83 -70.06 29.81 9.20
C ARG A 83 -68.99 28.71 9.33
N VAL A 84 -68.66 28.02 8.23
CA VAL A 84 -67.74 26.87 8.22
C VAL A 84 -66.36 27.25 7.67
N SER A 85 -66.33 27.95 6.53
CA SER A 85 -65.08 28.20 5.80
C SER A 85 -64.30 29.37 6.39
N LEU A 86 -64.97 30.37 6.99
CA LEU A 86 -64.30 31.55 7.55
C LEU A 86 -63.41 31.19 8.76
N PRO A 87 -63.90 30.47 9.80
CA PRO A 87 -63.05 30.11 10.94
C PRO A 87 -61.92 29.16 10.54
N ALA A 88 -62.18 28.24 9.60
CA ALA A 88 -61.18 27.32 9.09
C ALA A 88 -60.08 28.04 8.29
N PHE A 89 -60.46 29.05 7.51
CA PHE A 89 -59.53 29.90 6.76
C PHE A 89 -58.67 30.76 7.69
N GLN A 90 -59.29 31.46 8.66
CA GLN A 90 -58.58 32.28 9.64
C GLN A 90 -57.56 31.44 10.42
N LYS A 91 -57.98 30.29 10.96
CA LYS A 91 -57.07 29.38 11.68
C LYS A 91 -55.88 28.94 10.83
N ALA A 92 -56.10 28.63 9.55
CA ALA A 92 -55.03 28.22 8.64
C ALA A 92 -54.06 29.37 8.32
N MET A 93 -54.57 30.59 8.14
CA MET A 93 -53.75 31.79 7.91
C MET A 93 -52.97 32.21 9.15
N GLU A 94 -53.60 32.21 10.32
CA GLU A 94 -52.95 32.51 11.60
C GLU A 94 -51.82 31.52 11.89
N ALA A 95 -52.04 30.22 11.62
CA ALA A 95 -50.98 29.22 11.75
C ALA A 95 -49.79 29.49 10.82
N ALA A 96 -50.04 29.99 9.59
CA ALA A 96 -48.97 30.37 8.67
C ALA A 96 -48.20 31.62 9.15
N LEU A 97 -48.92 32.59 9.75
CA LEU A 97 -48.38 33.88 10.21
C LEU A 97 -47.74 33.80 11.60
N ALA A 98 -47.99 32.73 12.37
CA ALA A 98 -47.47 32.57 13.73
C ALA A 98 -45.94 32.41 13.79
N HIS A 99 -45.30 32.06 12.68
CA HIS A 99 -43.86 31.89 12.59
C HIS A 99 -43.15 33.23 12.35
N PRO A 100 -42.30 33.71 13.28
CA PRO A 100 -41.56 34.95 13.07
C PRO A 100 -40.52 34.76 11.97
N LEU A 101 -40.31 35.81 11.17
CA LEU A 101 -39.27 35.86 10.16
C LEU A 101 -37.96 36.36 10.78
N GLY A 102 -36.87 35.64 10.55
CA GLY A 102 -35.53 35.93 11.07
C GLY A 102 -34.90 37.21 10.51
N THR A 103 -33.65 37.46 10.91
CA THR A 103 -32.85 38.60 10.41
C THR A 103 -31.81 38.18 9.38
N ASP A 104 -31.31 36.94 9.45
CA ASP A 104 -30.38 36.41 8.44
C ASP A 104 -31.10 36.27 7.06
N PRO A 105 -30.55 36.80 5.97
CA PRO A 105 -31.20 36.75 4.66
C PRO A 105 -31.53 35.36 4.13
N ALA A 106 -30.67 34.37 4.35
CA ALA A 106 -30.87 33.01 3.84
C ALA A 106 -31.95 32.28 4.64
N LEU A 107 -31.93 32.41 5.96
CA LEU A 107 -32.96 31.89 6.84
C LEU A 107 -34.31 32.57 6.58
N PHE A 108 -34.33 33.90 6.49
CA PHE A 108 -35.52 34.69 6.19
C PHE A 108 -36.19 34.25 4.88
N TYR A 109 -35.40 34.06 3.81
CA TYR A 109 -35.91 33.59 2.53
C TYR A 109 -36.65 32.26 2.65
N THR A 110 -36.07 31.31 3.40
CA THR A 110 -36.64 29.98 3.61
C THR A 110 -37.95 30.05 4.39
N GLU A 111 -37.96 30.81 5.49
CA GLU A 111 -39.14 31.01 6.34
C GLU A 111 -40.27 31.74 5.59
N ALA A 112 -39.94 32.78 4.82
CA ALA A 112 -40.90 33.52 4.00
C ALA A 112 -41.51 32.64 2.89
N ALA A 113 -40.72 31.76 2.27
CA ALA A 113 -41.20 30.83 1.25
C ALA A 113 -42.17 29.79 1.83
N ASP A 114 -41.88 29.27 3.03
CA ASP A 114 -42.77 28.35 3.73
C ASP A 114 -44.07 29.03 4.18
N LEU A 115 -44.00 30.26 4.68
CA LEU A 115 -45.17 31.09 4.98
C LEU A 115 -46.04 31.28 3.73
N LEU A 116 -45.44 31.72 2.62
CA LEU A 116 -46.13 31.94 1.35
C LEU A 116 -46.83 30.67 0.88
N LYS A 117 -46.17 29.52 0.95
CA LYS A 117 -46.71 28.22 0.58
C LYS A 117 -47.94 27.85 1.43
N CYS A 118 -47.89 28.08 2.74
CA CYS A 118 -49.02 27.86 3.63
C CYS A 118 -50.18 28.83 3.33
N ALA A 119 -49.89 30.11 3.11
CA ALA A 119 -50.89 31.12 2.76
C ALA A 119 -51.59 30.82 1.43
N ILE A 120 -50.84 30.41 0.39
CA ILE A 120 -51.40 30.00 -0.90
C ILE A 120 -52.33 28.79 -0.73
N ARG A 121 -51.94 27.79 0.08
CA ARG A 121 -52.78 26.61 0.35
C ARG A 121 -54.08 26.99 1.06
N ALA A 122 -54.01 27.86 2.07
CA ALA A 122 -55.21 28.37 2.75
C ALA A 122 -56.14 29.11 1.78
N GLN A 123 -55.56 29.96 0.91
CA GLN A 123 -56.28 30.75 -0.10
C GLN A 123 -56.96 29.90 -1.17
N GLN A 124 -56.30 28.84 -1.64
CA GLN A 124 -56.85 27.93 -2.66
C GLN A 124 -57.84 26.92 -2.08
N GLY A 125 -57.69 26.55 -0.81
CA GLY A 125 -58.58 25.65 -0.08
C GLY A 125 -59.81 26.35 0.45
N GLN A 126 -59.76 26.81 1.70
CA GLN A 126 -60.90 27.41 2.39
C GLN A 126 -61.27 28.80 1.84
N GLY A 127 -60.26 29.58 1.44
CA GLY A 127 -60.47 30.93 0.89
C GLY A 127 -61.25 30.95 -0.44
N ARG A 128 -61.22 29.84 -1.20
CA ARG A 128 -61.98 29.73 -2.47
C ARG A 128 -63.49 29.93 -2.26
N TYR A 129 -64.04 29.43 -1.16
CA TYR A 129 -65.46 29.53 -0.88
C TYR A 129 -65.86 30.91 -0.37
N LEU A 130 -64.93 31.64 0.25
CA LEU A 130 -65.17 32.98 0.80
C LEU A 130 -65.25 34.06 -0.28
N ARG A 131 -64.65 33.86 -1.46
CA ARG A 131 -64.68 34.84 -2.57
C ARG A 131 -66.08 35.22 -3.04
N ALA A 132 -67.06 34.32 -2.89
CA ALA A 132 -68.44 34.59 -3.30
C ALA A 132 -69.20 35.47 -2.28
N VAL A 133 -68.69 35.59 -1.05
CA VAL A 133 -69.36 36.29 0.06
C VAL A 133 -68.59 37.53 0.51
N LEU A 134 -67.26 37.47 0.46
CA LEU A 134 -66.33 38.53 0.86
C LEU A 134 -65.34 38.82 -0.29
N PRO A 135 -65.82 39.27 -1.46
CA PRO A 135 -64.97 39.41 -2.65
C PRO A 135 -63.83 40.40 -2.42
N ASP A 136 -64.13 41.56 -1.84
CA ASP A 136 -63.18 42.66 -1.66
C ASP A 136 -62.09 42.31 -0.63
N GLU A 137 -62.45 41.69 0.48
CA GLU A 137 -61.52 41.24 1.51
C GLU A 137 -60.60 40.12 0.98
N MET A 138 -61.18 39.16 0.25
CA MET A 138 -60.42 38.05 -0.31
C MET A 138 -59.49 38.50 -1.45
N ASP A 139 -59.84 39.55 -2.18
CA ASP A 139 -58.96 40.20 -3.15
C ASP A 139 -57.82 40.98 -2.48
N GLY A 140 -58.11 41.67 -1.37
CA GLY A 140 -57.08 42.29 -0.52
C GLY A 140 -56.05 41.28 0.00
N ILE A 141 -56.52 40.14 0.53
CA ILE A 141 -55.66 39.04 0.98
C ILE A 141 -54.84 38.46 -0.17
N LYS A 142 -55.48 38.24 -1.33
CA LYS A 142 -54.80 37.74 -2.53
C LYS A 142 -53.70 38.71 -2.98
N ALA A 143 -53.93 40.02 -2.89
CA ALA A 143 -52.93 41.03 -3.24
C ALA A 143 -51.71 40.97 -2.30
N SER A 144 -51.91 40.85 -0.99
CA SER A 144 -50.82 40.71 -0.01
C SER A 144 -49.99 39.43 -0.26
N ILE A 145 -50.65 38.29 -0.51
CA ILE A 145 -49.98 37.03 -0.87
C ILE A 145 -49.18 37.17 -2.17
N ALA A 146 -49.74 37.85 -3.17
CA ALA A 146 -49.06 38.09 -4.43
C ALA A 146 -47.83 38.99 -4.26
N GLU A 147 -47.88 39.98 -3.37
CA GLU A 147 -46.74 40.84 -3.08
C GLU A 147 -45.59 40.08 -2.41
N ILE A 148 -45.90 39.25 -1.41
CA ILE A 148 -44.92 38.33 -0.80
C ILE A 148 -44.28 37.45 -1.88
N GLY A 149 -45.09 36.86 -2.77
CA GLY A 149 -44.59 36.03 -3.88
C GLY A 149 -43.68 36.78 -4.86
N ARG A 150 -43.99 38.03 -5.19
CA ARG A 150 -43.14 38.86 -6.06
C ARG A 150 -41.80 39.18 -5.41
N ALA A 151 -41.80 39.55 -4.13
CA ALA A 151 -40.58 39.83 -3.38
C ALA A 151 -39.70 38.58 -3.22
N ILE A 152 -40.29 37.42 -2.92
CA ILE A 152 -39.57 36.14 -2.86
C ILE A 152 -38.94 35.78 -4.21
N ASN A 153 -39.64 36.01 -5.33
CA ASN A 153 -39.07 35.77 -6.66
C ASN A 153 -37.87 36.70 -6.95
N ARG A 154 -37.91 37.96 -6.50
CA ARG A 154 -36.77 38.89 -6.62
C ARG A 154 -35.59 38.42 -5.77
N MET A 155 -35.82 38.03 -4.52
CA MET A 155 -34.79 37.42 -3.67
C MET A 155 -34.21 36.14 -4.32
N THR A 156 -35.05 35.28 -4.90
CA THR A 156 -34.62 34.04 -5.58
C THR A 156 -33.59 34.35 -6.67
N ALA A 157 -33.81 35.40 -7.46
CA ALA A 157 -32.87 35.82 -8.50
C ALA A 157 -31.52 36.29 -7.91
N VAL A 158 -31.53 36.93 -6.73
CA VAL A 158 -30.30 37.30 -6.02
C VAL A 158 -29.55 36.05 -5.55
N PHE A 159 -30.22 35.08 -4.90
CA PHE A 159 -29.57 33.84 -4.47
C PHE A 159 -29.03 33.00 -5.64
N ALA A 160 -29.73 32.97 -6.77
CA ALA A 160 -29.28 32.28 -7.97
C ALA A 160 -27.99 32.87 -8.58
N ASP A 161 -27.74 34.15 -8.35
CA ASP A 161 -26.54 34.87 -8.79
C ASP A 161 -25.38 34.75 -7.79
N VAL A 162 -25.69 34.81 -6.49
CA VAL A 162 -24.71 34.82 -5.38
C VAL A 162 -24.19 33.41 -5.04
N ASN A 163 -25.07 32.40 -4.98
CA ASN A 163 -24.70 31.05 -4.53
C ASN A 163 -23.60 30.39 -5.37
N PRO A 164 -23.62 30.45 -6.73
CA PRO A 164 -22.54 29.88 -7.54
C PRO A 164 -21.16 30.48 -7.25
N ARG A 165 -21.11 31.76 -6.83
CA ARG A 165 -19.87 32.43 -6.44
C ARG A 165 -19.34 31.89 -5.11
N CYS A 166 -20.22 31.62 -4.14
CA CYS A 166 -19.85 30.94 -2.89
C CYS A 166 -19.31 29.52 -3.16
N ASP A 167 -20.01 28.74 -3.99
CA ASP A 167 -19.60 27.38 -4.35
C ASP A 167 -18.21 27.37 -5.02
N LEU A 168 -17.95 28.34 -5.89
CA LEU A 168 -16.66 28.50 -6.55
C LEU A 168 -15.52 28.82 -5.57
N ILE A 169 -15.78 29.67 -4.57
CA ILE A 169 -14.80 29.96 -3.50
C ILE A 169 -14.49 28.70 -2.68
N ASP A 170 -15.50 27.90 -2.34
CA ASP A 170 -15.28 26.68 -1.55
C ASP A 170 -14.53 25.60 -2.35
N GLN A 171 -14.80 25.48 -3.65
CA GLN A 171 -14.00 24.65 -4.55
C GLN A 171 -12.54 25.14 -4.65
N ALA A 172 -12.33 26.45 -4.72
CA ALA A 172 -11.00 27.05 -4.75
C ALA A 172 -10.24 26.83 -3.44
N ARG A 173 -10.91 26.92 -2.29
CA ARG A 173 -10.35 26.52 -0.98
C ARG A 173 -9.91 25.06 -0.96
N GLY A 174 -10.73 24.15 -1.46
CA GLY A 174 -10.38 22.74 -1.58
C GLY A 174 -9.13 22.52 -2.45
N THR A 175 -9.06 23.21 -3.59
CA THR A 175 -7.94 23.13 -4.53
C THR A 175 -6.65 23.72 -3.93
N SER A 176 -6.73 24.85 -3.23
CA SER A 176 -5.60 25.46 -2.51
C SER A 176 -5.02 24.52 -1.44
N ARG A 177 -5.87 23.87 -0.63
CA ARG A 177 -5.40 22.88 0.34
C ARG A 177 -4.70 21.69 -0.32
N ARG A 178 -5.23 21.21 -1.44
CA ARG A 178 -4.61 20.13 -2.22
C ARG A 178 -3.25 20.55 -2.79
N LEU A 179 -3.14 21.76 -3.31
CA LEU A 179 -1.88 22.30 -3.81
C LEU A 179 -0.81 22.36 -2.70
N ILE A 180 -1.15 22.94 -1.55
CA ILE A 180 -0.23 23.04 -0.40
C ILE A 180 0.23 21.66 0.06
N ALA A 181 -0.70 20.68 0.13
CA ALA A 181 -0.37 19.32 0.50
C ALA A 181 0.54 18.63 -0.54
N ALA A 182 0.27 18.83 -1.83
CA ALA A 182 1.09 18.28 -2.91
C ALA A 182 2.51 18.87 -2.91
N GLU A 183 2.66 20.19 -2.75
CA GLU A 183 3.98 20.85 -2.67
C GLU A 183 4.79 20.35 -1.48
N LYS A 184 4.18 20.23 -0.30
CA LYS A 184 4.85 19.65 0.88
C LYS A 184 5.27 18.20 0.65
N ASN A 185 4.44 17.42 -0.04
CA ASN A 185 4.75 16.03 -0.38
C ASN A 185 5.94 15.93 -1.35
N VAL A 186 6.01 16.81 -2.36
CA VAL A 186 7.16 16.91 -3.26
C VAL A 186 8.45 17.15 -2.48
N ASP A 187 8.47 18.14 -1.58
CA ASP A 187 9.68 18.47 -0.80
C ASP A 187 10.11 17.29 0.10
N THR A 188 9.14 16.57 0.66
CA THR A 188 9.40 15.36 1.48
C THR A 188 9.98 14.23 0.63
N LEU A 189 9.36 13.90 -0.51
CA LEU A 189 9.80 12.82 -1.40
C LEU A 189 11.17 13.10 -2.02
N LYS A 190 11.47 14.36 -2.37
CA LYS A 190 12.81 14.77 -2.83
C LYS A 190 13.89 14.50 -1.80
N THR A 191 13.58 14.77 -0.53
CA THR A 191 14.51 14.52 0.59
C THR A 191 14.76 13.02 0.74
N LEU A 192 13.70 12.22 0.76
CA LEU A 192 13.81 10.75 0.86
C LEU A 192 14.58 10.14 -0.32
N ALA A 193 14.29 10.55 -1.55
CA ALA A 193 15.01 10.10 -2.73
C ALA A 193 16.51 10.48 -2.67
N ALA A 194 16.84 11.67 -2.16
CA ALA A 194 18.22 12.08 -1.98
C ALA A 194 18.94 11.25 -0.91
N GLU A 195 18.27 10.93 0.20
CA GLU A 195 18.80 10.07 1.26
C GLU A 195 19.08 8.65 0.76
N GLU A 196 18.12 8.02 0.06
CA GLU A 196 18.29 6.68 -0.49
C GLU A 196 19.36 6.64 -1.60
N ARG A 197 19.46 7.66 -2.46
CA ARG A 197 20.59 7.76 -3.41
C ARG A 197 21.94 7.85 -2.70
N SER A 198 22.03 8.66 -1.65
CA SER A 198 23.26 8.82 -0.87
C SER A 198 23.66 7.50 -0.22
N ARG A 199 22.70 6.81 0.39
CA ARG A 199 22.87 5.47 0.96
C ARG A 199 23.32 4.46 -0.09
N GLY A 200 22.67 4.41 -1.26
CA GLY A 200 23.05 3.54 -2.36
C GLY A 200 24.47 3.81 -2.85
N ALA A 201 24.88 5.08 -2.96
CA ALA A 201 26.24 5.46 -3.34
C ALA A 201 27.29 5.04 -2.31
N GLU A 202 26.96 5.10 -1.02
CA GLU A 202 27.84 4.61 0.05
C GLU A 202 27.95 3.08 0.03
N LEU A 203 26.84 2.36 -0.13
CA LEU A 203 26.84 0.90 -0.25
C LEU A 203 27.66 0.42 -1.45
N ARG A 204 27.56 1.09 -2.60
CA ARG A 204 28.39 0.78 -3.77
C ARG A 204 29.88 1.05 -3.53
N ARG A 205 30.23 2.10 -2.78
CA ARG A 205 31.62 2.36 -2.37
C ARG A 205 32.16 1.25 -1.48
N GLN A 206 31.37 0.83 -0.49
CA GLN A 206 31.73 -0.28 0.39
C GLN A 206 31.85 -1.61 -0.38
N LEU A 207 30.96 -1.85 -1.35
CA LEU A 207 31.01 -3.01 -2.22
C LEU A 207 32.31 -3.03 -3.02
N ALA A 208 32.64 -1.93 -3.71
CA ALA A 208 33.88 -1.82 -4.48
C ALA A 208 35.12 -2.05 -3.62
N ALA A 209 35.15 -1.50 -2.40
CA ALA A 209 36.24 -1.72 -1.45
C ALA A 209 36.34 -3.20 -1.01
N ALA A 210 35.21 -3.85 -0.72
CA ALA A 210 35.19 -5.26 -0.35
C ALA A 210 35.61 -6.19 -1.50
N GLU A 211 35.23 -5.86 -2.74
CA GLU A 211 35.65 -6.59 -3.95
C GLU A 211 37.14 -6.41 -4.24
N GLU A 212 37.67 -5.21 -4.06
CA GLU A 212 39.10 -4.92 -4.19
C GLU A 212 39.90 -5.68 -3.12
N GLU A 213 39.44 -5.67 -1.86
CA GLU A 213 40.06 -6.44 -0.80
C GLU A 213 40.03 -7.95 -1.10
N ARG A 214 38.90 -8.47 -1.58
CA ARG A 214 38.77 -9.88 -1.99
C ARG A 214 39.77 -10.21 -3.10
N THR A 215 39.86 -9.38 -4.13
CA THR A 215 40.78 -9.57 -5.25
C THR A 215 42.25 -9.50 -4.81
N THR A 216 42.55 -8.62 -3.85
CA THR A 216 43.88 -8.50 -3.25
C THR A 216 44.24 -9.74 -2.43
N LEU A 217 43.29 -10.23 -1.61
CA LEU A 217 43.45 -11.47 -0.87
C LEU A 217 43.66 -12.65 -1.82
N GLU A 218 42.89 -12.75 -2.90
CA GLU A 218 43.03 -13.81 -3.90
C GLU A 218 44.42 -13.84 -4.54
N ARG A 219 45.11 -12.69 -4.66
CA ARG A 219 46.49 -12.61 -5.18
C ARG A 219 47.56 -12.85 -4.11
N SER A 220 47.18 -12.87 -2.83
CA SER A 220 48.12 -13.01 -1.73
C SER A 220 48.64 -14.46 -1.61
N THR A 221 49.90 -14.61 -1.18
CA THR A 221 50.50 -15.93 -0.93
C THR A 221 49.68 -16.78 0.05
N PRO A 222 49.19 -16.26 1.19
CA PRO A 222 48.39 -17.06 2.13
C PRO A 222 47.11 -17.64 1.52
N TYR A 223 46.45 -16.91 0.61
CA TYR A 223 45.27 -17.42 -0.07
C TYR A 223 45.63 -18.46 -1.14
N GLN A 224 46.72 -18.26 -1.88
CA GLN A 224 47.19 -19.23 -2.88
C GLN A 224 47.58 -20.56 -2.21
N GLU A 225 48.22 -20.49 -1.04
CA GLU A 225 48.51 -21.67 -0.21
C GLU A 225 47.23 -22.35 0.28
N TYR A 226 46.27 -21.58 0.79
CA TYR A 226 44.94 -22.10 1.16
C TYR A 226 44.25 -22.79 -0.02
N ARG A 227 44.26 -22.18 -1.20
CA ARG A 227 43.64 -22.72 -2.41
C ARG A 227 44.33 -23.99 -2.88
N ALA A 228 45.66 -24.02 -2.87
CA ALA A 228 46.42 -25.23 -3.20
C ALA A 228 46.14 -26.37 -2.22
N LEU A 229 45.98 -26.07 -0.93
CA LEU A 229 45.56 -27.05 0.07
C LEU A 229 44.14 -27.55 -0.19
N ALA A 230 43.19 -26.66 -0.54
CA ALA A 230 41.83 -27.05 -0.89
C ALA A 230 41.78 -27.94 -2.14
N ASP A 231 42.54 -27.61 -3.19
CA ASP A 231 42.65 -28.42 -4.41
C ASP A 231 43.30 -29.78 -4.11
N ARG A 232 44.30 -29.80 -3.22
CA ARG A 232 44.96 -31.03 -2.77
C ARG A 232 44.02 -31.91 -1.95
N LEU A 233 43.20 -31.33 -1.07
CA LEU A 233 42.21 -32.07 -0.30
C LEU A 233 41.27 -32.87 -1.22
N VAL A 234 40.80 -32.27 -2.32
CA VAL A 234 39.94 -32.96 -3.29
C VAL A 234 40.63 -34.20 -3.89
N GLN A 235 41.95 -34.13 -4.16
CA GLN A 235 42.70 -35.29 -4.64
C GLN A 235 42.85 -36.36 -3.55
N GLU A 236 43.19 -35.94 -2.32
CA GLU A 236 43.37 -36.84 -1.18
C GLU A 236 42.05 -37.55 -0.79
N GLU A 237 40.91 -36.86 -0.89
CA GLU A 237 39.58 -37.45 -0.74
C GLU A 237 39.32 -38.51 -1.82
N GLY A 238 39.70 -38.23 -3.08
CA GLY A 238 39.62 -39.20 -4.17
C GLY A 238 40.45 -40.45 -3.91
N ASP A 239 41.68 -40.30 -3.40
CA ASP A 239 42.56 -41.43 -3.04
C ASP A 239 41.99 -42.26 -1.87
N ARG A 240 41.41 -41.59 -0.86
CA ARG A 240 40.70 -42.25 0.25
C ARG A 240 39.51 -43.05 -0.25
N ASP A 241 38.69 -42.45 -1.11
CA ASP A 241 37.49 -43.10 -1.65
C ASP A 241 37.87 -44.30 -2.54
N ALA A 242 38.95 -44.20 -3.30
CA ALA A 242 39.51 -45.31 -4.07
C ALA A 242 40.04 -46.44 -3.17
N ALA A 243 40.73 -46.11 -2.06
CA ALA A 243 41.20 -47.09 -1.09
C ALA A 243 40.02 -47.82 -0.39
N LEU A 244 38.98 -47.08 -0.01
CA LEU A 244 37.75 -47.65 0.56
C LEU A 244 37.01 -48.54 -0.45
N ALA A 245 36.97 -48.15 -1.72
CA ALA A 245 36.37 -48.97 -2.78
C ALA A 245 37.16 -50.28 -2.98
N GLN A 246 38.50 -50.21 -2.98
CA GLN A 246 39.37 -51.38 -3.06
C GLN A 246 39.15 -52.34 -1.88
N GLU A 247 39.07 -51.80 -0.65
CA GLU A 247 38.77 -52.58 0.54
C GLU A 247 37.44 -53.32 0.45
N ARG A 248 36.37 -52.63 0.00
CA ARG A 248 35.05 -53.25 -0.21
C ARG A 248 35.08 -54.34 -1.26
N ALA A 249 35.83 -54.15 -2.35
CA ALA A 249 35.99 -55.15 -3.40
C ALA A 249 36.69 -56.41 -2.89
N ILE A 250 37.74 -56.24 -2.09
CA ILE A 250 38.46 -57.35 -1.44
C ILE A 250 37.55 -58.08 -0.45
N ALA A 251 36.85 -57.35 0.42
CA ALA A 251 35.92 -57.93 1.39
C ALA A 251 34.79 -58.72 0.71
N THR A 252 34.23 -58.18 -0.37
CA THR A 252 33.18 -58.85 -1.16
C THR A 252 33.71 -60.15 -1.78
N THR A 253 34.91 -60.11 -2.35
CA THR A 253 35.54 -61.28 -2.97
C THR A 253 35.84 -62.36 -1.93
N ALA A 254 36.37 -61.96 -0.76
CA ALA A 254 36.60 -62.84 0.37
C ALA A 254 35.30 -63.47 0.89
N GLY A 255 34.24 -62.68 1.07
CA GLY A 255 32.95 -63.15 1.56
C GLY A 255 32.29 -64.15 0.61
N HIS A 256 32.37 -63.91 -0.71
CA HIS A 256 31.90 -64.89 -1.70
C HIS A 256 32.67 -66.20 -1.66
N LEU A 257 33.99 -66.15 -1.44
CA LEU A 257 34.81 -67.34 -1.30
C LEU A 257 34.48 -68.11 -0.01
N PHE A 258 34.38 -67.43 1.13
CA PHE A 258 34.02 -68.03 2.42
C PHE A 258 32.65 -68.69 2.38
N LYS A 259 31.67 -68.04 1.76
CA LYS A 259 30.33 -68.60 1.53
C LYS A 259 30.34 -69.86 0.69
N ARG A 260 31.24 -69.93 -0.30
CA ARG A 260 31.42 -71.14 -1.11
C ARG A 260 32.14 -72.22 -0.32
N ALA A 261 33.20 -71.86 0.41
CA ALA A 261 33.97 -72.77 1.24
C ALA A 261 33.09 -73.43 2.31
N GLY A 262 32.27 -72.66 3.03
CA GLY A 262 31.33 -73.16 4.05
C GLY A 262 30.26 -74.13 3.52
N LYS A 263 29.96 -74.09 2.21
CA LYS A 263 29.00 -75.00 1.55
C LYS A 263 29.64 -76.28 0.99
N THR A 264 30.94 -76.47 1.14
CA THR A 264 31.65 -77.65 0.62
C THR A 264 31.21 -78.92 1.36
N SER A 265 30.91 -79.97 0.60
CA SER A 265 30.47 -81.27 1.16
C SER A 265 31.60 -81.96 1.93
N GLY A 266 31.29 -82.57 3.07
CA GLY A 266 32.28 -83.25 3.93
C GLY A 266 33.02 -82.34 4.92
N LEU A 267 32.72 -81.04 4.95
CA LEU A 267 33.31 -80.10 5.91
C LEU A 267 32.78 -80.32 7.33
N VAL A 268 33.67 -80.37 8.33
CA VAL A 268 33.33 -80.46 9.76
C VAL A 268 32.66 -79.16 10.23
N GLN A 269 31.71 -79.26 11.16
CA GLN A 269 30.90 -78.13 11.63
C GLN A 269 31.74 -76.92 12.09
N ALA A 270 32.83 -77.15 12.83
CA ALA A 270 33.71 -76.08 13.30
C ALA A 270 34.30 -75.21 12.16
N ARG A 271 34.58 -75.78 10.98
CA ARG A 271 35.05 -75.03 9.81
C ARG A 271 33.92 -74.26 9.13
N ARG A 272 32.68 -74.78 9.14
CA ARG A 272 31.50 -74.03 8.67
C ARG A 272 31.22 -72.81 9.54
N ASP A 273 31.31 -72.99 10.85
CA ASP A 273 31.10 -71.92 11.82
C ASP A 273 32.19 -70.83 11.65
N LEU A 274 33.44 -71.21 11.38
CA LEU A 274 34.53 -70.28 11.07
C LEU A 274 34.24 -69.43 9.82
N PHE A 275 33.81 -70.02 8.71
CA PHE A 275 33.48 -69.26 7.49
C PHE A 275 32.26 -68.35 7.68
N SER A 276 31.23 -68.82 8.39
CA SER A 276 30.05 -68.02 8.71
C SER A 276 30.40 -66.82 9.59
N ALA A 277 31.26 -67.01 10.60
CA ALA A 277 31.73 -65.93 11.45
C ALA A 277 32.61 -64.94 10.68
N ALA A 278 33.45 -65.42 9.76
CA ALA A 278 34.27 -64.56 8.90
C ALA A 278 33.41 -63.73 7.92
N GLU A 279 32.33 -64.30 7.35
CA GLU A 279 31.38 -63.56 6.52
C GLU A 279 30.74 -62.40 7.29
N GLU A 280 30.25 -62.65 8.51
CA GLU A 280 29.65 -61.62 9.37
C GLU A 280 30.65 -60.50 9.67
N ARG A 281 31.91 -60.84 9.98
CA ARG A 281 32.97 -59.84 10.24
C ARG A 281 33.43 -59.06 9.01
N LEU A 282 33.20 -59.58 7.81
CA LEU A 282 33.51 -58.87 6.57
C LEU A 282 32.48 -57.77 6.26
N GLU A 283 31.27 -57.83 6.82
CA GLU A 283 30.28 -56.76 6.72
C GLU A 283 30.79 -55.46 7.38
N ASP A 284 31.54 -55.60 8.49
CA ASP A 284 32.23 -54.49 9.17
C ASP A 284 33.55 -54.09 8.49
N LEU A 285 33.87 -54.69 7.34
CA LEU A 285 35.13 -54.52 6.59
C LEU A 285 36.39 -54.80 7.43
N CYS A 286 36.33 -55.64 8.46
CA CYS A 286 37.45 -55.91 9.37
C CYS A 286 38.47 -56.90 8.78
N LEU A 287 39.10 -56.59 7.65
CA LEU A 287 40.02 -57.50 6.94
C LEU A 287 41.18 -58.05 7.80
N GLU A 288 41.59 -57.36 8.86
CA GLU A 288 42.63 -57.79 9.82
C GLU A 288 42.10 -58.64 10.98
N ASP A 289 40.79 -58.95 11.05
CA ASP A 289 40.19 -59.75 12.12
C ASP A 289 40.80 -61.17 12.11
N PRO A 290 41.29 -61.69 13.26
CA PRO A 290 41.86 -63.04 13.35
C PRO A 290 40.95 -64.14 12.80
N VAL A 291 39.62 -63.99 12.91
CA VAL A 291 38.63 -64.91 12.35
C VAL A 291 38.65 -64.91 10.83
N ILE A 292 38.78 -63.73 10.22
CA ILE A 292 38.90 -63.57 8.75
C ILE A 292 40.21 -64.15 8.24
N LEU A 293 41.33 -63.88 8.92
CA LEU A 293 42.64 -64.43 8.53
C LEU A 293 42.69 -65.97 8.68
N SER A 294 42.06 -66.49 9.73
CA SER A 294 41.92 -67.94 9.93
C SER A 294 41.04 -68.57 8.85
N ALA A 295 39.93 -67.95 8.49
CA ALA A 295 39.08 -68.39 7.38
C ALA A 295 39.80 -68.32 6.03
N ALA A 296 40.58 -67.27 5.76
CA ALA A 296 41.42 -67.15 4.57
C ALA A 296 42.43 -68.30 4.48
N THR A 297 43.13 -68.59 5.58
CA THR A 297 44.09 -69.69 5.65
C THR A 297 43.44 -71.04 5.36
N GLU A 298 42.27 -71.31 5.97
CA GLU A 298 41.51 -72.54 5.73
C GLU A 298 41.00 -72.64 4.30
N ALA A 299 40.47 -71.54 3.72
CA ALA A 299 40.04 -71.51 2.32
C ALA A 299 41.21 -71.84 1.37
N ILE A 300 42.41 -71.35 1.65
CA ILE A 300 43.60 -71.60 0.84
C ILE A 300 44.07 -73.05 0.96
N SER A 301 43.97 -73.65 2.16
CA SER A 301 44.19 -75.10 2.33
C SER A 301 43.21 -75.90 1.47
N MET A 302 41.92 -75.56 1.51
CA MET A 302 40.90 -76.22 0.68
C MET A 302 41.15 -76.05 -0.82
N VAL A 303 41.71 -74.91 -1.25
CA VAL A 303 42.11 -74.71 -2.65
C VAL A 303 43.27 -75.62 -3.03
N ARG A 304 44.31 -75.71 -2.19
CA ARG A 304 45.49 -76.56 -2.41
C ARG A 304 45.14 -78.05 -2.45
N ASP A 305 44.23 -78.48 -1.59
CA ASP A 305 43.76 -79.86 -1.51
C ASP A 305 42.75 -80.21 -2.64
N GLY A 306 42.42 -79.25 -3.52
CA GLY A 306 41.48 -79.43 -4.63
C GLY A 306 39.99 -79.43 -4.21
N GLY A 307 39.70 -79.16 -2.94
CA GLY A 307 38.34 -79.09 -2.39
C GLY A 307 37.58 -77.79 -2.70
N LEU A 308 38.28 -76.73 -3.10
CA LEU A 308 37.69 -75.43 -3.45
C LEU A 308 38.33 -74.86 -4.74
N SER A 309 37.53 -74.69 -5.79
CA SER A 309 38.03 -74.12 -7.06
C SER A 309 37.90 -72.59 -7.09
N LEU A 310 38.97 -71.85 -7.42
CA LEU A 310 38.94 -70.40 -7.64
C LEU A 310 38.39 -70.06 -9.04
N LYS A 311 37.34 -69.22 -9.12
CA LYS A 311 36.53 -69.00 -10.32
C LYS A 311 36.93 -67.77 -11.14
N ASN A 312 37.31 -66.68 -10.49
CA ASN A 312 37.65 -65.43 -11.18
C ASN A 312 39.12 -65.04 -10.93
N ARG A 313 39.56 -63.97 -11.59
CA ARG A 313 40.94 -63.48 -11.49
C ARG A 313 41.22 -62.87 -10.12
N GLU A 314 40.25 -62.20 -9.50
CA GLU A 314 40.43 -61.59 -8.17
C GLU A 314 40.61 -62.65 -7.08
N GLU A 315 39.79 -63.72 -7.07
CA GLU A 315 39.92 -64.84 -6.14
C GLU A 315 41.29 -65.52 -6.27
N LYS A 316 41.78 -65.71 -7.51
CA LYS A 316 43.12 -66.25 -7.77
C LYS A 316 44.23 -65.35 -7.25
N ALA A 317 44.11 -64.04 -7.44
CA ALA A 317 45.09 -63.08 -6.93
C ALA A 317 45.08 -63.01 -5.40
N LEU A 318 43.91 -63.15 -4.77
CA LEU A 318 43.75 -63.01 -3.33
C LEU A 318 44.04 -64.29 -2.54
N PHE A 319 43.77 -65.48 -3.07
CA PHE A 319 43.76 -66.73 -2.29
C PHE A 319 44.60 -67.86 -2.90
N SER A 320 45.68 -67.53 -3.60
CA SER A 320 46.67 -68.55 -4.05
C SER A 320 47.62 -68.96 -2.92
N GLU A 321 48.05 -68.01 -2.08
CA GLU A 321 48.92 -68.26 -0.93
C GLU A 321 48.52 -67.46 0.31
N ALA A 322 48.50 -68.10 1.48
CA ALA A 322 47.98 -67.50 2.73
C ALA A 322 48.79 -66.29 3.20
N ARG A 323 50.13 -66.38 3.13
CA ARG A 323 51.01 -65.28 3.49
C ARG A 323 50.81 -64.05 2.59
N GLU A 324 50.46 -64.26 1.32
CA GLU A 324 50.15 -63.19 0.38
C GLU A 324 48.77 -62.56 0.68
N THR A 325 47.76 -63.37 1.06
CA THR A 325 46.43 -62.87 1.43
C THR A 325 46.47 -61.98 2.68
N GLU A 326 47.14 -62.43 3.75
CA GLU A 326 47.29 -61.66 4.99
C GLU A 326 48.00 -60.34 4.71
N GLN A 327 49.03 -60.36 3.85
CA GLN A 327 49.74 -59.17 3.41
C GLN A 327 48.82 -58.21 2.62
N ILE A 328 48.05 -58.70 1.64
CA ILE A 328 47.13 -57.86 0.85
C ILE A 328 46.06 -57.21 1.74
N PHE A 329 45.54 -57.94 2.73
CA PHE A 329 44.55 -57.42 3.67
C PHE A 329 45.15 -56.32 4.56
N ALA A 330 46.33 -56.56 5.13
CA ALA A 330 47.05 -55.59 5.96
C ALA A 330 47.44 -54.34 5.15
N GLU A 331 47.95 -54.49 3.94
CA GLU A 331 48.32 -53.37 3.05
C GLU A 331 47.11 -52.52 2.67
N THR A 332 45.98 -53.15 2.35
CA THR A 332 44.74 -52.44 2.03
C THR A 332 44.23 -51.63 3.22
N LYS A 333 44.22 -52.23 4.41
CA LYS A 333 43.82 -51.54 5.65
C LYS A 333 44.76 -50.41 6.02
N ALA A 334 46.07 -50.62 5.88
CA ALA A 334 47.07 -49.59 6.10
C ALA A 334 46.85 -48.40 5.15
N LYS A 335 46.58 -48.66 3.86
CA LYS A 335 46.30 -47.63 2.86
C LYS A 335 45.03 -46.82 3.17
N VAL A 336 43.94 -47.47 3.62
CA VAL A 336 42.72 -46.77 4.05
C VAL A 336 42.99 -45.88 5.27
N ARG A 337 43.73 -46.38 6.26
CA ARG A 337 44.11 -45.58 7.45
C ARG A 337 45.00 -44.40 7.08
N GLU A 338 45.99 -44.61 6.23
CA GLU A 338 46.94 -43.58 5.78
C GLU A 338 46.22 -42.47 5.01
N THR A 339 45.47 -42.82 3.97
CA THR A 339 44.69 -41.84 3.18
C THR A 339 43.67 -41.10 4.02
N GLY A 340 42.98 -41.78 4.95
CA GLY A 340 42.07 -41.14 5.91
C GLY A 340 42.78 -40.17 6.86
N ALA A 341 43.97 -40.51 7.36
CA ALA A 341 44.76 -39.64 8.24
C ALA A 341 45.29 -38.41 7.50
N VAL A 342 45.69 -38.57 6.24
CA VAL A 342 46.13 -37.47 5.36
C VAL A 342 44.99 -36.49 5.12
N VAL A 343 43.81 -36.97 4.69
CA VAL A 343 42.62 -36.12 4.50
C VAL A 343 42.28 -35.36 5.78
N ALA A 344 42.18 -36.05 6.92
CA ALA A 344 41.83 -35.42 8.19
C ALA A 344 42.89 -34.41 8.67
N ALA A 345 44.16 -34.57 8.29
CA ALA A 345 45.22 -33.60 8.59
C ALA A 345 45.09 -32.37 7.70
N THR A 346 44.86 -32.55 6.40
CA THR A 346 44.67 -31.45 5.44
C THR A 346 43.42 -30.62 5.76
N GLU A 347 42.29 -31.26 6.09
CA GLU A 347 41.06 -30.58 6.57
C GLU A 347 41.34 -29.66 7.76
N ARG A 348 42.06 -30.15 8.78
CA ARG A 348 42.41 -29.35 9.98
C ARG A 348 43.24 -28.12 9.64
N VAL A 349 44.13 -28.21 8.65
CA VAL A 349 44.93 -27.06 8.21
C VAL A 349 44.08 -26.05 7.44
N ILE A 350 43.17 -26.53 6.59
CA ILE A 350 42.22 -25.70 5.83
C ILE A 350 41.28 -24.96 6.78
N ASP A 351 40.68 -25.65 7.74
CA ASP A 351 39.77 -25.07 8.74
C ASP A 351 40.46 -24.02 9.63
N GLY A 352 41.76 -24.20 9.89
CA GLY A 352 42.60 -23.25 10.62
C GLY A 352 43.08 -22.06 9.78
N SER A 353 42.81 -22.01 8.47
CA SER A 353 43.33 -20.97 7.59
C SER A 353 42.62 -19.64 7.77
N ALA A 354 43.35 -18.64 8.28
CA ALA A 354 42.87 -17.26 8.37
C ALA A 354 42.49 -16.67 7.00
N ALA A 355 43.22 -17.04 5.93
CA ALA A 355 42.94 -16.59 4.58
C ALA A 355 41.63 -17.17 4.04
N GLY A 356 41.35 -18.45 4.32
CA GLY A 356 40.09 -19.11 3.97
C GLY A 356 38.89 -18.45 4.66
N THR A 357 38.98 -18.24 5.98
CA THR A 357 37.92 -17.57 6.75
C THR A 357 37.67 -16.15 6.25
N ARG A 358 38.73 -15.34 6.07
CA ARG A 358 38.60 -13.97 5.57
C ARG A 358 37.97 -13.93 4.17
N TYR A 359 38.31 -14.87 3.30
CA TYR A 359 37.74 -14.95 1.96
C TYR A 359 36.23 -15.24 1.99
N GLN A 360 35.80 -16.22 2.81
CA GLN A 360 34.38 -16.53 2.98
C GLN A 360 33.60 -15.36 3.58
N ASP A 361 34.18 -14.64 4.54
CA ASP A 361 33.56 -13.45 5.13
C ASP A 361 33.41 -12.33 4.11
N LEU A 362 34.45 -12.06 3.31
CA LEU A 362 34.38 -11.09 2.21
C LEU A 362 33.33 -11.49 1.16
N GLN A 363 33.21 -12.78 0.82
CA GLN A 363 32.16 -13.25 -0.09
C GLN A 363 30.75 -12.99 0.46
N LYS A 364 30.53 -13.27 1.76
CA LYS A 364 29.24 -12.98 2.42
C LYS A 364 28.96 -11.48 2.45
N GLN A 365 29.98 -10.67 2.76
CA GLN A 365 29.87 -9.22 2.79
C GLN A 365 29.55 -8.64 1.41
N VAL A 366 30.23 -9.07 0.35
CA VAL A 366 29.96 -8.67 -1.04
C VAL A 366 28.50 -8.97 -1.41
N ARG A 367 28.03 -10.21 -1.22
CA ARG A 367 26.63 -10.59 -1.53
C ARG A 367 25.61 -9.76 -0.75
N TYR A 368 25.90 -9.46 0.52
CA TYR A 368 25.05 -8.63 1.35
C TYR A 368 24.99 -7.19 0.83
N LEU A 369 26.14 -6.58 0.53
CA LEU A 369 26.25 -5.21 0.04
C LEU A 369 25.63 -5.05 -1.35
N GLU A 370 25.84 -6.00 -2.26
CA GLU A 370 25.19 -6.04 -3.58
C GLU A 370 23.67 -5.98 -3.44
N LYS A 371 23.10 -6.84 -2.58
CA LYS A 371 21.65 -6.88 -2.35
C LYS A 371 21.14 -5.56 -1.76
N GLN A 372 21.85 -5.00 -0.79
CA GLN A 372 21.45 -3.73 -0.15
C GLN A 372 21.54 -2.54 -1.11
N ALA A 373 22.60 -2.48 -1.93
CA ALA A 373 22.77 -1.44 -2.94
C ALA A 373 21.63 -1.48 -3.96
N LEU A 374 21.31 -2.67 -4.48
CA LEU A 374 20.19 -2.85 -5.42
C LEU A 374 18.85 -2.40 -4.82
N THR A 375 18.57 -2.77 -3.57
CA THR A 375 17.33 -2.34 -2.88
C THR A 375 17.28 -0.81 -2.72
N ALA A 376 18.40 -0.17 -2.33
CA ALA A 376 18.45 1.29 -2.17
C ALA A 376 18.27 2.01 -3.52
N GLU A 377 18.83 1.47 -4.61
CA GLU A 377 18.62 2.00 -5.97
C GLU A 377 17.16 1.92 -6.41
N GLN A 378 16.52 0.78 -6.16
CA GLN A 378 15.09 0.59 -6.45
C GLN A 378 14.24 1.57 -5.65
N SER A 379 14.47 1.69 -4.34
CA SER A 379 13.75 2.64 -3.49
C SER A 379 13.93 4.09 -3.95
N ALA A 380 15.16 4.47 -4.33
CA ALA A 380 15.42 5.81 -4.86
C ALA A 380 14.66 6.07 -6.18
N THR A 381 14.58 5.07 -7.05
CA THR A 381 13.83 5.16 -8.32
C THR A 381 12.33 5.28 -8.06
N ASP A 382 11.77 4.47 -7.16
CA ASP A 382 10.36 4.53 -6.78
C ASP A 382 10.00 5.90 -6.19
N ASP A 383 10.86 6.45 -5.32
CA ASP A 383 10.64 7.77 -4.73
C ASP A 383 10.78 8.91 -5.76
N GLU A 384 11.63 8.76 -6.79
CA GLU A 384 11.70 9.68 -7.93
C GLU A 384 10.39 9.68 -8.76
N GLU A 385 9.87 8.49 -9.07
CA GLU A 385 8.60 8.36 -9.79
C GLU A 385 7.44 8.98 -9.00
N ARG A 386 7.40 8.73 -7.69
CA ARG A 386 6.42 9.35 -6.78
C ARG A 386 6.59 10.87 -6.71
N THR A 387 7.83 11.36 -6.72
CA THR A 387 8.12 12.80 -6.77
C THR A 387 7.56 13.41 -8.05
N ALA A 388 7.82 12.80 -9.21
CA ALA A 388 7.32 13.28 -10.50
C ALA A 388 5.78 13.30 -10.56
N ALA A 389 5.13 12.27 -10.01
CA ALA A 389 3.67 12.23 -9.90
C ALA A 389 3.12 13.35 -8.99
N ALA A 390 3.77 13.59 -7.84
CA ALA A 390 3.38 14.67 -6.93
C ALA A 390 3.61 16.06 -7.52
N GLU A 391 4.69 16.25 -8.30
CA GLU A 391 4.94 17.49 -9.05
C GLU A 391 3.88 17.74 -10.12
N ALA A 392 3.46 16.70 -10.84
CA ALA A 392 2.37 16.79 -11.81
C ALA A 392 1.04 17.15 -11.14
N GLU A 393 0.73 16.56 -9.98
CA GLU A 393 -0.46 16.93 -9.20
C GLU A 393 -0.39 18.38 -8.72
N ALA A 394 0.75 18.81 -8.16
CA ALA A 394 0.94 20.19 -7.71
C ALA A 394 0.76 21.18 -8.87
N LYS A 395 1.33 20.88 -10.05
CA LYS A 395 1.15 21.70 -11.25
C LYS A 395 -0.32 21.78 -11.67
N ALA A 396 -1.01 20.66 -11.75
CA ALA A 396 -2.42 20.61 -12.13
C ALA A 396 -3.32 21.37 -11.12
N ALA A 397 -3.05 21.20 -9.82
CA ALA A 397 -3.76 21.92 -8.77
C ALA A 397 -3.51 23.42 -8.83
N ARG A 398 -2.28 23.84 -9.16
CA ARG A 398 -1.92 25.25 -9.36
C ARG A 398 -2.68 25.86 -10.54
N GLU A 399 -2.67 25.22 -11.70
CA GLU A 399 -3.40 25.68 -12.89
C GLU A 399 -4.91 25.77 -12.65
N ALA A 400 -5.48 24.77 -11.96
CA ALA A 400 -6.89 24.77 -11.58
C ALA A 400 -7.22 25.93 -10.62
N LEU A 401 -6.39 26.14 -9.61
CA LEU A 401 -6.57 27.24 -8.66
C LEU A 401 -6.44 28.61 -9.35
N THR A 402 -5.45 28.81 -10.21
CA THR A 402 -5.29 30.03 -11.00
C THR A 402 -6.52 30.32 -11.84
N THR A 403 -7.09 29.30 -12.49
CA THR A 403 -8.32 29.43 -13.29
C THR A 403 -9.52 29.80 -12.43
N GLN A 404 -9.66 29.18 -11.26
CA GLN A 404 -10.74 29.48 -10.31
C GLN A 404 -10.62 30.91 -9.77
N LEU A 405 -9.42 31.34 -9.37
CA LEU A 405 -9.17 32.71 -8.91
C LEU A 405 -9.51 33.74 -9.98
N ALA A 406 -9.08 33.50 -11.24
CA ALA A 406 -9.41 34.38 -12.36
C ALA A 406 -10.93 34.44 -12.62
N THR A 407 -11.63 33.31 -12.46
CA THR A 407 -13.09 33.26 -12.60
C THR A 407 -13.80 34.02 -11.48
N ILE A 408 -13.34 33.90 -10.24
CA ILE A 408 -13.91 34.63 -9.09
C ILE A 408 -13.70 36.15 -9.26
N ARG A 409 -12.53 36.56 -9.75
CA ARG A 409 -12.16 37.97 -9.94
C ARG A 409 -12.72 38.60 -11.21
N GLY A 410 -13.03 37.78 -12.22
CA GLY A 410 -13.48 38.26 -13.53
C GLY A 410 -12.37 38.81 -14.43
N HIS A 411 -11.10 38.61 -14.05
CA HIS A 411 -9.92 38.98 -14.84
C HIS A 411 -8.75 38.02 -14.53
N PRO A 412 -7.69 38.00 -15.36
CA PRO A 412 -6.53 37.13 -15.13
C PRO A 412 -5.86 37.39 -13.77
N VAL A 413 -5.45 36.31 -13.11
CA VAL A 413 -4.69 36.30 -11.85
C VAL A 413 -3.48 35.39 -12.04
N LEU A 414 -2.31 35.81 -11.55
CA LEU A 414 -1.12 34.98 -11.48
C LEU A 414 -0.92 34.48 -10.04
N LEU A 415 -0.69 33.18 -9.90
CA LEU A 415 -0.46 32.56 -8.60
C LEU A 415 1.03 32.31 -8.39
N ASN A 416 1.62 33.06 -7.46
CA ASN A 416 2.99 32.89 -7.03
C ASN A 416 3.09 31.96 -5.83
N ARG A 417 4.29 31.36 -5.70
CA ARG A 417 4.65 30.58 -4.52
C ARG A 417 5.05 31.52 -3.39
#